data_AF-A0A944C830-F1
#
_entry.id   AF-A0A944C830-F1
#
_cell.length_a   1.000
_cell.length_b   1.000
_cell.length_c   1.000
_cell.angle_alpha   90.00
_cell.angle_beta   90.00
_cell.angle_gamma   90.00
#
_symmetry.space_group_name_H-M   'P 1'
#
loop_
_entity.id
_entity.type
_entity.pdbx_description
1 polymer ?
#
loop_
_entity_poly.entity_id
_entity_poly.type
_entity_poly.pdbx_seq_one_letter_code
_entity_poly.pdbx_strand_id
1 'polypeptide(L)'
;MRPFWKSAGYHLVEREGNGWLRVTPDLVRAYLTRPEIHPVEESCEVEHRLFEQLMTDPFTDVSDKDLAPMADQDTADNYRVVLGFRDHLLKHKTVEAAYAALFKAQTISVPPVFIDQLVHLILRNILRNCQDPVRLRAAELFFREQMVSLNEGTVTIADAEIVEMMSETGGLGGLGALLMEAGTPMREVALDVIGEENGEIYWDRSDRFDTALDFRFTQPGPDAFARVLEDWIRHFTGVDVRIQPVQKIRDEQWSWHIGLDADATAILNALYNEEGISEADNMRILCLFRMDFENRTDMRSDLRGKPVWLGLAMSRDNKIRMKPQNLLVNLPLASGS
;
A
#
# COMPACT_ATOMS: atom_id res chain seq x y z
N MET A 1 -6.03 21.71 9.08
CA MET A 1 -5.75 20.33 8.67
C MET A 1 -4.28 20.06 9.01
N ARG A 2 -3.98 19.05 9.83
CA ARG A 2 -2.60 18.72 10.21
C ARG A 2 -1.89 18.05 9.01
N PRO A 3 -0.68 18.49 8.63
CA PRO A 3 0.06 17.84 7.56
C PRO A 3 0.52 16.45 8.01
N PHE A 4 0.39 15.46 7.13
CA PHE A 4 0.94 14.11 7.27
C PHE A 4 1.30 13.60 5.88
N TRP A 5 2.22 12.63 5.82
CA TRP A 5 2.71 12.02 4.57
C TRP A 5 3.01 13.04 3.48
N LYS A 6 3.92 13.97 3.77
CA LYS A 6 4.39 14.93 2.75
C LYS A 6 5.02 14.20 1.56
N SER A 7 5.69 13.08 1.83
CA SER A 7 6.30 12.17 0.86
C SER A 7 5.30 11.53 -0.11
N ALA A 8 3.99 11.51 0.20
CA ALA A 8 2.96 11.01 -0.71
C ALA A 8 2.82 11.87 -1.99
N GLY A 9 3.34 13.10 -2.00
CA GLY A 9 3.25 13.98 -3.17
C GLY A 9 1.89 14.63 -3.38
N TYR A 10 1.03 14.69 -2.34
CA TYR A 10 -0.32 15.26 -2.45
C TYR A 10 -0.36 16.73 -2.91
N HIS A 11 0.71 17.49 -2.65
CA HIS A 11 0.85 18.88 -3.09
C HIS A 11 1.14 19.02 -4.60
N LEU A 12 1.47 17.92 -5.27
CA LEU A 12 1.77 17.91 -6.70
C LEU A 12 0.51 17.70 -7.54
N VAL A 13 -0.63 17.31 -6.95
CA VAL A 13 -1.86 16.95 -7.67
C VAL A 13 -3.03 17.89 -7.37
N GLU A 14 -4.03 17.84 -8.23
CA GLU A 14 -5.28 18.58 -8.03
C GLU A 14 -6.45 17.63 -7.80
N ARG A 15 -7.34 17.97 -6.85
CA ARG A 15 -8.53 17.17 -6.57
C ARG A 15 -9.70 17.60 -7.46
N GLU A 16 -10.22 16.69 -8.25
CA GLU A 16 -11.41 16.89 -9.09
C GLU A 16 -12.72 16.90 -8.28
N GLY A 17 -13.82 17.30 -8.92
CA GLY A 17 -15.14 17.39 -8.28
C GLY A 17 -15.70 16.05 -7.79
N ASN A 18 -15.37 14.94 -8.44
CA ASN A 18 -15.68 13.58 -7.97
C ASN A 18 -14.79 13.13 -6.79
N GLY A 19 -13.79 13.93 -6.43
CA GLY A 19 -12.87 13.67 -5.33
C GLY A 19 -11.60 12.90 -5.70
N TRP A 20 -11.41 12.54 -6.96
CA TRP A 20 -10.21 11.88 -7.48
C TRP A 20 -9.09 12.87 -7.77
N LEU A 21 -7.87 12.38 -7.95
CA LEU A 21 -6.67 13.19 -8.14
C LEU A 21 -6.31 13.26 -9.62
N ARG A 22 -6.37 14.46 -10.20
CA ARG A 22 -5.88 14.74 -11.56
C ARG A 22 -4.38 14.52 -11.62
N VAL A 23 -3.92 13.84 -12.66
CA VAL A 23 -2.50 13.76 -13.03
C VAL A 23 -2.05 15.12 -13.57
N THR A 24 -1.05 15.70 -12.93
CA THR A 24 -0.51 17.02 -13.25
C THR A 24 0.91 16.91 -13.83
N PRO A 25 1.42 17.98 -14.46
CA PRO A 25 2.82 18.06 -14.85
C PRO A 25 3.78 17.83 -13.67
N ASP A 26 3.47 18.40 -12.51
CA ASP A 26 4.34 18.33 -11.33
C ASP A 26 4.42 16.92 -10.74
N LEU A 27 3.31 16.16 -10.78
CA LEU A 27 3.34 14.75 -10.40
C LEU A 27 4.29 13.96 -11.32
N VAL A 28 4.20 14.16 -12.63
CA VAL A 28 5.06 13.44 -13.59
C VAL A 28 6.53 13.84 -13.41
N ARG A 29 6.82 15.12 -13.18
CA ARG A 29 8.19 15.59 -12.89
C ARG A 29 8.79 14.90 -11.67
N ALA A 30 8.01 14.64 -10.62
CA ALA A 30 8.52 13.94 -9.44
C ALA A 30 9.04 12.52 -9.75
N TYR A 31 8.42 11.82 -10.71
CA TYR A 31 8.92 10.52 -11.18
C TYR A 31 10.19 10.64 -12.04
N LEU A 32 10.34 11.74 -12.78
CA LEU A 32 11.54 12.01 -13.58
C LEU A 32 12.75 12.41 -12.71
N THR A 33 12.52 13.04 -11.55
CA THR A 33 13.59 13.43 -10.62
C THR A 33 14.20 12.28 -9.82
N ARG A 34 13.77 11.05 -10.09
CA ARG A 34 14.28 9.85 -9.42
C ARG A 34 15.76 9.63 -9.77
N PRO A 35 16.61 9.16 -8.84
CA PRO A 35 18.02 8.91 -9.11
C PRO A 35 18.29 7.97 -10.29
N GLU A 36 17.36 7.04 -10.56
CA GLU A 36 17.46 6.09 -11.66
C GLU A 36 17.25 6.72 -13.06
N ILE A 37 16.77 7.97 -13.12
CA ILE A 37 16.49 8.74 -14.35
C ILE A 37 17.28 10.05 -14.41
N HIS A 38 17.56 10.64 -13.25
CA HIS A 38 18.23 11.92 -13.15
C HIS A 38 19.66 11.81 -13.74
N PRO A 39 19.99 12.58 -14.79
CA PRO A 39 21.31 12.52 -15.41
C PRO A 39 22.43 12.85 -14.42
N VAL A 40 23.56 12.18 -14.56
CA VAL A 40 24.81 12.49 -13.84
C VAL A 40 25.75 13.30 -14.74
N GLU A 41 26.90 13.76 -14.22
CA GLU A 41 27.83 14.59 -15.02
C GLU A 41 28.42 13.82 -16.22
N GLU A 42 28.55 12.51 -16.08
CA GLU A 42 29.06 11.60 -17.11
C GLU A 42 27.99 11.11 -18.10
N SER A 43 26.73 11.50 -17.92
CA SER A 43 25.62 11.14 -18.80
C SER A 43 25.82 11.67 -20.22
N CYS A 44 25.24 10.98 -21.21
CA CYS A 44 25.40 11.36 -22.62
C CYS A 44 24.57 12.61 -22.98
N GLU A 45 24.99 13.37 -23.99
CA GLU A 45 24.28 14.60 -24.42
C GLU A 45 22.80 14.34 -24.80
N VAL A 46 22.51 13.15 -25.33
CA VAL A 46 21.15 12.73 -25.69
C VAL A 46 20.25 12.66 -24.46
N GLU A 47 20.78 12.09 -23.37
CA GLU A 47 20.08 11.94 -22.10
C GLU A 47 19.82 13.30 -21.44
N HIS A 48 20.85 14.15 -21.32
CA HIS A 48 20.68 15.51 -20.77
C HIS A 48 19.62 16.30 -21.53
N ARG A 49 19.66 16.29 -22.86
CA ARG A 49 18.69 16.99 -23.70
C ARG A 49 17.28 16.44 -23.53
N LEU A 50 17.12 15.11 -23.48
CA LEU A 50 15.81 14.49 -23.27
C LEU A 50 15.25 14.85 -21.89
N PHE A 51 16.09 14.79 -20.86
CA PHE A 51 15.71 15.15 -19.50
C PHE A 51 15.27 16.61 -19.41
N GLU A 52 16.03 17.56 -19.96
CA GLU A 52 15.65 18.98 -19.98
C GLU A 52 14.31 19.23 -20.71
N GLN A 53 14.10 18.53 -21.83
CA GLN A 53 12.84 18.59 -22.57
C GLN A 53 11.67 18.09 -21.73
N LEU A 54 11.82 16.94 -21.06
CA LEU A 54 10.79 16.36 -20.19
C LEU A 54 10.57 17.19 -18.91
N MET A 55 11.60 17.83 -18.36
CA MET A 55 11.43 18.74 -17.22
C MET A 55 10.67 20.00 -17.62
N THR A 56 10.86 20.50 -18.84
CA THR A 56 10.10 21.63 -19.38
C THR A 56 8.66 21.25 -19.63
N ASP A 57 8.42 20.22 -20.45
CA ASP A 57 7.10 19.68 -20.74
C ASP A 57 7.08 18.16 -20.48
N PRO A 58 6.62 17.73 -19.29
CA PRO A 58 6.63 16.32 -18.90
C PRO A 58 5.66 15.47 -19.71
N PHE A 59 4.74 16.07 -20.46
CA PHE A 59 3.77 15.35 -21.29
C PHE A 59 4.24 15.18 -22.74
N THR A 60 5.46 15.64 -23.05
CA THR A 60 6.04 15.47 -24.39
C THR A 60 6.09 14.00 -24.77
N ASP A 61 5.56 13.66 -25.94
CA ASP A 61 5.65 12.30 -26.48
C ASP A 61 7.11 11.96 -26.79
N VAL A 62 7.54 10.76 -26.36
CA VAL A 62 8.91 10.27 -26.51
C VAL A 62 8.82 8.84 -27.02
N SER A 63 9.39 8.61 -28.20
CA SER A 63 9.36 7.31 -28.86
C SER A 63 10.66 6.54 -28.64
N ASP A 64 10.65 5.24 -28.92
CA ASP A 64 11.88 4.42 -28.90
C ASP A 64 12.97 4.95 -29.85
N LYS A 65 12.61 5.74 -30.87
CA LYS A 65 13.59 6.36 -31.77
C LYS A 65 14.37 7.48 -31.09
N ASP A 66 13.79 8.11 -30.08
CA ASP A 66 14.43 9.16 -29.30
C ASP A 66 15.37 8.56 -28.24
N LEU A 67 15.08 7.33 -27.80
CA LEU A 67 15.90 6.58 -26.84
C LEU A 67 17.01 5.76 -27.52
N ALA A 68 16.82 5.31 -28.76
CA ALA A 68 17.80 4.50 -29.49
C ALA A 68 19.22 5.10 -29.59
N PRO A 69 19.42 6.42 -29.68
CA PRO A 69 20.74 7.05 -29.68
C PRO A 69 21.42 7.11 -28.31
N MET A 70 20.76 6.70 -27.22
CA MET A 70 21.36 6.67 -25.88
C MET A 70 22.54 5.70 -25.85
N ALA A 71 23.66 6.16 -25.28
CA ALA A 71 24.90 5.38 -25.21
C ALA A 71 24.76 4.18 -24.26
N ASP A 72 24.06 4.36 -23.14
CA ASP A 72 23.77 3.30 -22.18
C ASP A 72 22.35 2.74 -22.40
N GLN A 73 22.26 1.43 -22.63
CA GLN A 73 21.00 0.75 -22.84
C GLN A 73 20.24 0.52 -21.54
N ASP A 74 20.92 0.39 -20.40
CA ASP A 74 20.27 0.23 -19.10
C ASP A 74 19.52 1.53 -18.73
N THR A 75 20.16 2.67 -18.96
CA THR A 75 19.52 3.99 -18.88
C THR A 75 18.30 4.09 -19.83
N ALA A 76 18.43 3.67 -21.08
CA ALA A 76 17.31 3.67 -22.03
C ALA A 76 16.13 2.81 -21.55
N ASP A 77 16.39 1.66 -20.94
CA ASP A 77 15.37 0.80 -20.33
C ASP A 77 14.68 1.47 -19.14
N ASN A 78 15.43 2.17 -18.27
CA ASN A 78 14.84 2.94 -17.18
C ASN A 78 13.88 4.03 -17.69
N TYR A 79 14.29 4.76 -18.75
CA TYR A 79 13.42 5.72 -19.42
C TYR A 79 12.16 5.04 -19.99
N ARG A 80 12.26 3.88 -20.66
CA ARG A 80 11.09 3.15 -21.16
C ARG A 80 10.09 2.82 -20.06
N VAL A 81 10.57 2.40 -18.89
CA VAL A 81 9.71 2.06 -17.75
C VAL A 81 8.97 3.30 -17.23
N VAL A 82 9.69 4.41 -17.01
CA VAL A 82 9.07 5.64 -16.48
C VAL A 82 8.14 6.31 -17.48
N LEU A 83 8.51 6.33 -18.76
CA LEU A 83 7.67 6.88 -19.83
C LEU A 83 6.42 6.02 -20.04
N GLY A 84 6.55 4.68 -20.03
CA GLY A 84 5.38 3.80 -20.10
C GLY A 84 4.42 4.00 -18.92
N PHE A 85 4.95 4.22 -17.72
CA PHE A 85 4.13 4.56 -16.55
C PHE A 85 3.48 5.94 -16.67
N ARG A 86 4.23 6.96 -17.13
CA ARG A 86 3.68 8.30 -17.43
C ARG A 86 2.53 8.19 -18.42
N ASP A 87 2.71 7.50 -19.53
CA ASP A 87 1.71 7.39 -20.59
C ASP A 87 0.44 6.70 -20.08
N HIS A 88 0.60 5.71 -19.18
CA HIS A 88 -0.51 5.10 -18.45
C HIS A 88 -1.26 6.11 -17.57
N LEU A 89 -0.54 6.94 -16.80
CA LEU A 89 -1.15 8.00 -16.00
C LEU A 89 -1.92 9.01 -16.89
N LEU A 90 -1.32 9.45 -18.00
CA LEU A 90 -1.93 10.41 -18.92
C LEU A 90 -3.17 9.84 -19.60
N LYS A 91 -3.13 8.58 -20.03
CA LYS A 91 -4.27 7.88 -20.63
C LYS A 91 -5.47 7.84 -19.69
N HIS A 92 -5.24 7.63 -18.40
CA HIS A 92 -6.29 7.49 -17.40
C HIS A 92 -6.66 8.81 -16.68
N LYS A 93 -5.87 9.87 -16.86
CA LYS A 93 -6.09 11.26 -16.40
C LYS A 93 -6.11 11.48 -14.89
N THR A 94 -6.46 10.46 -14.12
CA THR A 94 -6.50 10.50 -12.65
C THR A 94 -5.71 9.34 -12.06
N VAL A 95 -5.15 9.56 -10.86
CA VAL A 95 -4.35 8.59 -10.11
C VAL A 95 -5.18 7.34 -9.80
N GLU A 96 -6.41 7.52 -9.34
CA GLU A 96 -7.35 6.44 -9.05
C GLU A 96 -7.71 5.63 -10.29
N ALA A 97 -8.05 6.29 -11.41
CA ALA A 97 -8.37 5.58 -12.65
C ALA A 97 -7.17 4.80 -13.18
N ALA A 98 -5.97 5.38 -13.09
CA ALA A 98 -4.74 4.71 -13.50
C ALA A 98 -4.48 3.48 -12.62
N TYR A 99 -4.59 3.62 -11.29
CA TYR A 99 -4.44 2.49 -10.37
C TYR A 99 -5.45 1.37 -10.67
N ALA A 100 -6.75 1.70 -10.77
CA ALA A 100 -7.80 0.71 -11.05
C ALA A 100 -7.62 0.02 -12.41
N ALA A 101 -7.05 0.71 -13.40
CA ALA A 101 -6.82 0.14 -14.73
C ALA A 101 -5.68 -0.90 -14.75
N LEU A 102 -4.71 -0.83 -13.84
CA LEU A 102 -3.60 -1.81 -13.77
C LEU A 102 -4.12 -3.23 -13.58
N PHE A 103 -5.18 -3.40 -12.78
CA PHE A 103 -5.71 -4.71 -12.42
C PHE A 103 -6.82 -5.20 -13.35
N LYS A 104 -7.16 -4.43 -14.40
CA LYS A 104 -8.02 -4.89 -15.50
C LYS A 104 -7.20 -5.48 -16.66
N ALA A 105 -5.90 -5.17 -16.74
CA ALA A 105 -5.00 -5.70 -17.74
C ALA A 105 -4.55 -7.13 -17.37
N GLN A 106 -4.27 -7.96 -18.39
CA GLN A 106 -3.77 -9.33 -18.17
C GLN A 106 -2.34 -9.36 -17.62
N THR A 107 -1.55 -8.32 -17.87
CA THR A 107 -0.18 -8.17 -17.40
C THR A 107 0.03 -6.78 -16.82
N ILE A 108 0.61 -6.72 -15.62
CA ILE A 108 1.00 -5.46 -14.98
C ILE A 108 2.46 -5.21 -15.36
N SER A 109 2.70 -4.20 -16.19
CA SER A 109 4.05 -3.82 -16.65
C SER A 109 4.67 -2.69 -15.81
N VAL A 110 4.06 -2.36 -14.66
CA VAL A 110 4.46 -1.25 -13.81
C VAL A 110 5.23 -1.78 -12.59
N PRO A 111 6.40 -1.18 -12.23
CA PRO A 111 7.14 -1.56 -11.04
C PRO A 111 6.30 -1.50 -9.76
N PRO A 112 6.44 -2.48 -8.83
CA PRO A 112 5.66 -2.49 -7.58
C PRO A 112 5.76 -1.19 -6.78
N VAL A 113 6.94 -0.57 -6.71
CA VAL A 113 7.15 0.70 -5.99
C VAL A 113 6.27 1.84 -6.53
N PHE A 114 5.97 1.87 -7.83
CA PHE A 114 5.07 2.88 -8.39
C PHE A 114 3.62 2.61 -7.98
N ILE A 115 3.24 1.34 -7.88
CA ILE A 115 1.90 0.95 -7.39
C ILE A 115 1.74 1.41 -5.94
N ASP A 116 2.73 1.15 -5.09
CA ASP A 116 2.73 1.57 -3.68
C ASP A 116 2.64 3.09 -3.55
N GLN A 117 3.37 3.83 -4.39
CA GLN A 117 3.30 5.30 -4.44
C GLN A 117 1.91 5.82 -4.84
N LEU A 118 1.24 5.18 -5.81
CA LEU A 118 -0.14 5.53 -6.16
C LEU A 118 -1.07 5.30 -4.98
N VAL A 119 -0.97 4.15 -4.31
CA VAL A 119 -1.79 3.81 -3.15
C VAL A 119 -1.57 4.80 -2.01
N HIS A 120 -0.31 5.15 -1.72
CA HIS A 120 0.06 6.14 -0.71
C HIS A 120 -0.59 7.51 -1.00
N LEU A 121 -0.50 7.98 -2.24
CA LEU A 121 -1.11 9.24 -2.68
C LEU A 121 -2.64 9.21 -2.61
N ILE A 122 -3.27 8.11 -3.02
CA ILE A 122 -4.73 7.92 -2.96
C ILE A 122 -5.20 7.92 -1.50
N LEU A 123 -4.54 7.17 -0.62
CA LEU A 123 -4.89 7.14 0.80
C LEU A 123 -4.67 8.48 1.48
N ARG A 124 -3.63 9.23 1.09
CA ARG A 124 -3.43 10.60 1.59
C ARG A 124 -4.63 11.51 1.25
N ASN A 125 -5.25 11.32 0.09
CA ASN A 125 -6.46 12.04 -0.32
C ASN A 125 -7.70 11.57 0.44
N ILE A 126 -7.90 10.25 0.54
CA ILE A 126 -9.01 9.63 1.26
C ILE A 126 -9.03 10.12 2.71
N LEU A 127 -7.88 10.01 3.39
CA LEU A 127 -7.72 10.28 4.82
C LEU A 127 -7.42 11.75 5.13
N ARG A 128 -7.54 12.67 4.16
CA ARG A 128 -7.16 14.08 4.34
C ARG A 128 -7.78 14.75 5.56
N ASN A 129 -9.01 14.37 5.92
CA ASN A 129 -9.73 14.92 7.07
C ASN A 129 -9.64 14.05 8.34
N CYS A 130 -8.91 12.93 8.29
CA CYS A 130 -8.73 12.05 9.43
C CYS A 130 -8.03 12.80 10.57
N GLN A 131 -8.51 12.61 11.80
CA GLN A 131 -7.90 13.14 13.02
C GLN A 131 -7.36 12.03 13.93
N ASP A 132 -7.50 10.77 13.52
CA ASP A 132 -7.09 9.60 14.29
C ASP A 132 -5.72 9.09 13.79
N PRO A 133 -4.66 9.22 14.59
CA PRO A 133 -3.33 8.73 14.26
C PRO A 133 -3.26 7.21 14.09
N VAL A 134 -4.06 6.44 14.85
CA VAL A 134 -4.09 4.98 14.77
C VAL A 134 -4.59 4.57 13.38
N ARG A 135 -5.61 5.26 12.87
CA ARG A 135 -6.13 5.05 11.51
C ARG A 135 -5.12 5.41 10.42
N LEU A 136 -4.35 6.48 10.60
CA LEU A 136 -3.27 6.81 9.67
C LEU A 136 -2.18 5.74 9.68
N ARG A 137 -1.71 5.33 10.86
CA ARG A 137 -0.72 4.25 10.98
C ARG A 137 -1.22 2.94 10.36
N ALA A 138 -2.47 2.55 10.63
CA ALA A 138 -3.07 1.36 10.06
C ALA A 138 -3.19 1.43 8.52
N ALA A 139 -3.35 2.62 7.95
CA ALA A 139 -3.42 2.80 6.50
C ALA A 139 -2.07 2.57 5.80
N GLU A 140 -0.94 2.64 6.51
CA GLU A 140 0.38 2.35 5.93
C GLU A 140 0.51 0.89 5.45
N LEU A 141 -0.28 -0.03 6.02
CA LEU A 141 -0.33 -1.44 5.59
C LEU A 141 -0.64 -1.58 4.09
N PHE A 142 -1.34 -0.62 3.49
CA PHE A 142 -1.77 -0.68 2.10
C PHE A 142 -0.63 -0.44 1.10
N PHE A 143 0.41 0.28 1.50
CA PHE A 143 1.50 0.71 0.60
C PHE A 143 2.90 0.43 1.15
N ARG A 144 3.00 -0.12 2.37
CA ARG A 144 4.27 -0.52 2.97
C ARG A 144 4.20 -1.94 3.50
N GLU A 145 5.23 -2.73 3.18
CA GLU A 145 5.40 -4.05 3.77
C GLU A 145 5.63 -3.92 5.28
N GLN A 146 4.95 -4.75 6.07
CA GLN A 146 5.09 -4.74 7.53
C GLN A 146 5.82 -5.98 8.02
N MET A 147 6.69 -5.81 9.01
CA MET A 147 7.24 -6.90 9.83
C MET A 147 6.32 -7.16 11.02
N VAL A 148 6.06 -8.44 11.31
CA VAL A 148 5.26 -8.91 12.43
C VAL A 148 6.18 -9.39 13.54
N SER A 149 5.93 -8.92 14.75
CA SER A 149 6.59 -9.40 15.97
C SER A 149 5.57 -10.07 16.88
N LEU A 150 5.89 -11.31 17.27
CA LEU A 150 5.05 -12.16 18.12
C LEU A 150 5.75 -12.39 19.46
N ASN A 151 5.45 -11.57 20.48
CA ASN A 151 6.11 -11.63 21.78
C ASN A 151 5.09 -11.88 22.90
N GLU A 152 5.17 -13.01 23.61
CA GLU A 152 4.34 -13.31 24.80
C GLU A 152 2.83 -13.03 24.63
N GLY A 153 2.28 -13.30 23.44
CA GLY A 153 0.86 -13.07 23.12
C GLY A 153 0.52 -11.65 22.65
N THR A 154 1.53 -10.79 22.47
CA THR A 154 1.42 -9.54 21.72
C THR A 154 1.65 -9.78 20.23
N VAL A 155 0.87 -9.09 19.40
CA VAL A 155 1.02 -9.09 17.95
C VAL A 155 1.21 -7.64 17.54
N THR A 156 2.44 -7.29 17.20
CA THR A 156 2.80 -5.92 16.83
C THR A 156 3.27 -5.92 15.38
N ILE A 157 2.87 -4.88 14.64
CA ILE A 157 3.31 -4.69 13.26
C ILE A 157 4.05 -3.36 13.09
N ALA A 158 5.13 -3.38 12.32
CA ALA A 158 6.01 -2.25 12.08
C ALA A 158 6.44 -2.24 10.62
N ASP A 159 6.86 -1.08 10.09
CA ASP A 159 7.40 -1.03 8.73
C ASP A 159 8.63 -1.94 8.59
N ALA A 160 8.64 -2.80 7.56
CA ALA A 160 9.68 -3.80 7.39
C ALA A 160 11.06 -3.18 7.06
N GLU A 161 11.09 -2.12 6.26
CA GLU A 161 12.32 -1.42 5.87
C GLU A 161 12.95 -0.73 7.10
N ILE A 162 12.13 -0.09 7.93
CA ILE A 162 12.61 0.55 9.16
C ILE A 162 13.12 -0.48 10.16
N VAL A 163 12.41 -1.61 10.35
CA VAL A 163 12.86 -2.67 11.26
C VAL A 163 14.18 -3.29 10.79
N GLU A 164 14.33 -3.52 9.49
CA GLU A 164 15.56 -4.06 8.90
C GLU A 164 16.73 -3.09 9.08
N MET A 165 16.55 -1.82 8.71
CA MET A 165 17.55 -0.76 8.89
C MET A 165 17.96 -0.62 10.37
N MET A 166 17.00 -0.64 11.30
CA MET A 166 17.30 -0.55 12.72
C MET A 166 17.96 -1.82 13.28
N SER A 167 17.72 -2.99 12.70
CA SER A 167 18.39 -4.23 13.09
C SER A 167 19.85 -4.26 12.63
N GLU A 168 20.13 -3.73 11.43
CA GLU A 168 21.50 -3.61 10.90
C GLU A 168 22.33 -2.56 11.65
N THR A 169 21.67 -1.50 12.15
CA THR A 169 22.33 -0.36 12.80
C THR A 169 22.06 -0.26 14.31
N GLY A 170 21.33 -1.21 14.90
CA GLY A 170 20.78 -1.19 16.28
C GLY A 170 20.16 0.13 16.71
N GLY A 171 19.52 0.84 15.80
CA GLY A 171 18.89 2.14 16.05
C GLY A 171 19.86 3.29 16.36
N LEU A 172 21.18 3.08 16.20
CA LEU A 172 22.22 4.10 16.43
C LEU A 172 22.85 4.62 15.13
N GLY A 173 22.30 4.25 13.97
CA GLY A 173 22.82 4.62 12.65
C GLY A 173 24.25 4.12 12.43
N GLY A 174 25.10 4.93 11.79
CA GLY A 174 26.48 4.54 11.46
C GLY A 174 27.37 4.15 12.66
N LEU A 175 27.04 4.60 13.88
CA LEU A 175 27.75 4.19 15.10
C LEU A 175 27.37 2.78 15.56
N GLY A 176 26.13 2.37 15.33
CA GLY A 176 25.70 1.01 15.67
C GLY A 176 26.24 -0.05 14.73
N ALA A 177 26.43 0.28 13.45
CA ALA A 177 27.16 -0.60 12.51
C ALA A 177 28.59 -0.92 13.00
N LEU A 178 29.30 0.08 13.55
CA LEU A 178 30.63 -0.12 14.15
C LEU A 178 30.59 -0.95 15.45
N LEU A 179 29.54 -0.83 16.25
CA LEU A 179 29.35 -1.63 17.47
C LEU A 179 29.04 -3.11 17.14
N MET A 180 28.36 -3.37 16.03
CA MET A 180 28.13 -4.72 15.50
C MET A 180 29.43 -5.39 15.03
N GLU A 181 30.28 -4.68 14.28
CA GLU A 181 31.61 -5.19 13.92
C GLU A 181 32.46 -5.52 15.15
N ALA A 182 32.27 -4.79 16.25
CA ALA A 182 32.94 -5.03 17.52
C ALA A 182 32.32 -6.17 18.37
N GLY A 183 31.28 -6.85 17.90
CA GLY A 183 30.63 -7.98 18.58
C GLY A 183 29.84 -7.60 19.84
N THR A 184 29.39 -6.35 19.95
CA THR A 184 28.63 -5.88 21.12
C THR A 184 27.15 -6.23 20.94
N PRO A 185 26.49 -6.91 21.91
CA PRO A 185 25.07 -7.21 21.81
C PRO A 185 24.24 -5.92 21.75
N MET A 186 23.43 -5.78 20.70
CA MET A 186 22.58 -4.62 20.52
C MET A 186 21.33 -4.70 21.40
N ARG A 187 20.78 -3.53 21.74
CA ARG A 187 19.49 -3.41 22.41
C ARG A 187 18.39 -3.81 21.43
N GLU A 188 17.34 -4.50 21.92
CA GLU A 188 16.14 -4.73 21.11
C GLU A 188 15.60 -3.40 20.59
N VAL A 189 15.32 -3.35 19.29
CA VAL A 189 14.73 -2.20 18.62
C VAL A 189 13.29 -2.06 19.12
N ALA A 190 13.06 -1.11 20.03
CA ALA A 190 11.74 -0.80 20.54
C ALA A 190 11.16 0.38 19.76
N LEU A 191 10.26 0.09 18.82
CA LEU A 191 9.45 1.11 18.16
C LEU A 191 8.29 1.53 19.07
N ASP A 192 7.93 2.80 19.03
CA ASP A 192 6.76 3.30 19.75
C ASP A 192 5.49 2.71 19.13
N VAL A 193 4.76 1.93 19.91
CA VAL A 193 3.46 1.38 19.51
C VAL A 193 2.40 2.48 19.68
N ILE A 194 1.77 2.87 18.57
CA ILE A 194 0.74 3.93 18.55
C ILE A 194 -0.56 3.41 19.16
N GLY A 195 -1.07 4.17 20.13
CA GLY A 195 -2.38 3.99 20.76
C GLY A 195 -3.00 5.34 21.16
N GLU A 196 -4.05 5.29 21.97
CA GLU A 196 -4.82 6.49 22.36
C GLU A 196 -3.99 7.51 23.16
N GLU A 197 -3.05 7.03 23.99
CA GLU A 197 -2.29 7.90 24.91
C GLU A 197 -1.11 8.62 24.24
N ASN A 198 -0.47 7.98 23.25
CA ASN A 198 0.75 8.48 22.61
C ASN A 198 0.58 8.81 21.12
N GLY A 199 -0.62 8.67 20.55
CA GLY A 199 -0.86 8.79 19.11
C GLY A 199 -0.49 10.16 18.51
N GLU A 200 -0.45 11.22 19.32
CA GLU A 200 -0.05 12.55 18.85
C GLU A 200 1.36 12.60 18.25
N ILE A 201 2.29 11.72 18.68
CA ILE A 201 3.66 11.67 18.13
C ILE A 201 3.70 11.34 16.64
N TYR A 202 2.65 10.68 16.13
CA TYR A 202 2.57 10.24 14.74
C TYR A 202 2.60 11.40 13.76
N TRP A 203 1.98 12.54 14.08
CA TRP A 203 1.85 13.66 13.15
C TRP A 203 3.22 14.19 12.68
N ASP A 204 4.14 14.38 13.62
CA ASP A 204 5.49 14.88 13.34
C ASP A 204 6.41 13.81 12.73
N ARG A 205 6.01 12.54 12.82
CA ARG A 205 6.77 11.35 12.40
C ARG A 205 6.17 10.63 11.20
N SER A 206 5.05 11.11 10.66
CA SER A 206 4.27 10.39 9.65
C SER A 206 5.06 10.00 8.39
N ASP A 207 6.07 10.78 8.00
CA ASP A 207 6.97 10.49 6.87
C ASP A 207 8.16 9.57 7.22
N ARG A 208 8.37 9.25 8.50
CA ARG A 208 9.46 8.40 8.98
C ARG A 208 9.08 6.92 9.04
N PHE A 209 7.77 6.63 9.09
CA PHE A 209 7.22 5.27 9.21
C PHE A 209 7.80 4.46 10.40
N ASP A 210 8.32 5.17 11.41
CA ASP A 210 9.12 4.62 12.51
C ASP A 210 8.29 4.31 13.76
N THR A 211 7.03 3.95 13.56
CA THR A 211 6.10 3.63 14.65
C THR A 211 5.45 2.27 14.42
N ALA A 212 5.05 1.61 15.49
CA ALA A 212 4.44 0.30 15.45
C ALA A 212 2.93 0.37 15.78
N LEU A 213 2.21 -0.72 15.51
CA LEU A 213 0.79 -0.85 15.78
C LEU A 213 0.50 -2.18 16.46
N ASP A 214 -0.21 -2.16 17.59
CA ASP A 214 -0.74 -3.37 18.21
C ASP A 214 -1.92 -3.87 17.38
N PHE A 215 -1.76 -5.07 16.82
CA PHE A 215 -2.70 -5.67 15.89
C PHE A 215 -3.48 -6.84 16.49
N ARG A 216 -3.48 -6.99 17.82
CA ARG A 216 -4.31 -8.00 18.50
C ARG A 216 -5.79 -7.70 18.36
N PHE A 217 -6.59 -8.77 18.29
CA PHE A 217 -8.05 -8.65 18.40
C PHE A 217 -8.45 -7.91 19.68
N THR A 218 -9.46 -7.04 19.61
CA THR A 218 -9.91 -6.05 20.64
C THR A 218 -9.02 -4.84 20.88
N GLN A 219 -7.84 -4.76 20.27
CA GLN A 219 -7.04 -3.54 20.32
C GLN A 219 -7.47 -2.56 19.21
N PRO A 220 -7.12 -1.27 19.31
CA PRO A 220 -7.55 -0.26 18.34
C PRO A 220 -7.06 -0.51 16.90
N GLY A 221 -5.94 -1.22 16.71
CA GLY A 221 -5.31 -1.40 15.40
C GLY A 221 -6.21 -2.09 14.35
N PRO A 222 -6.77 -3.28 14.62
CA PRO A 222 -7.69 -3.94 13.69
C PRO A 222 -8.94 -3.12 13.37
N ASP A 223 -9.54 -2.43 14.35
CA ASP A 223 -10.69 -1.57 14.10
C ASP A 223 -10.32 -0.37 13.22
N ALA A 224 -9.20 0.28 13.50
CA ALA A 224 -8.67 1.37 12.70
C ALA A 224 -8.39 0.92 11.25
N PHE A 225 -7.78 -0.25 11.06
CA PHE A 225 -7.57 -0.84 9.74
C PHE A 225 -8.88 -1.13 9.03
N ALA A 226 -9.88 -1.71 9.72
CA ALA A 226 -11.21 -1.92 9.18
C ALA A 226 -11.86 -0.63 8.67
N ARG A 227 -11.70 0.48 9.41
CA ARG A 227 -12.16 1.79 8.96
C ARG A 227 -11.45 2.26 7.69
N VAL A 228 -10.16 1.97 7.51
CA VAL A 228 -9.43 2.31 6.26
C VAL A 228 -9.92 1.47 5.08
N LEU A 229 -10.19 0.17 5.29
CA LEU A 229 -10.77 -0.71 4.28
C LEU A 229 -12.12 -0.18 3.78
N GLU A 230 -13.00 0.25 4.69
CA GLU A 230 -14.29 0.86 4.33
C GLU A 230 -14.12 2.13 3.49
N ASP A 231 -13.25 3.05 3.92
CA ASP A 231 -12.99 4.30 3.20
C ASP A 231 -12.42 4.02 1.80
N TRP A 232 -11.52 3.04 1.67
CA TRP A 232 -10.97 2.61 0.40
C TRP A 232 -12.04 2.08 -0.56
N ILE A 233 -12.90 1.17 -0.06
CA ILE A 233 -14.01 0.60 -0.84
C ILE A 233 -14.96 1.71 -1.29
N ARG A 234 -15.36 2.58 -0.37
CA ARG A 234 -16.26 3.70 -0.66
C ARG A 234 -15.66 4.64 -1.71
N HIS A 235 -14.37 4.95 -1.63
CA HIS A 235 -13.71 5.89 -2.55
C HIS A 235 -13.70 5.39 -4.00
N PHE A 236 -13.50 4.09 -4.20
CA PHE A 236 -13.44 3.51 -5.54
C PHE A 236 -14.80 3.09 -6.11
N THR A 237 -15.70 2.62 -5.25
CA THR A 237 -16.95 1.97 -5.69
C THR A 237 -18.20 2.79 -5.38
N GLY A 238 -18.11 3.79 -4.50
CA GLY A 238 -19.26 4.51 -3.97
C GLY A 238 -20.13 3.70 -3.00
N VAL A 239 -19.78 2.43 -2.74
CA VAL A 239 -20.54 1.53 -1.89
C VAL A 239 -20.16 1.71 -0.43
N ASP A 240 -21.18 1.75 0.42
CA ASP A 240 -21.03 1.75 1.87
C ASP A 240 -21.06 0.32 2.42
N VAL A 241 -20.00 -0.04 3.15
CA VAL A 241 -19.85 -1.34 3.82
C VAL A 241 -19.48 -1.15 5.28
N ARG A 242 -19.83 -2.12 6.12
CA ARG A 242 -19.44 -2.22 7.52
C ARG A 242 -18.48 -3.38 7.72
N ILE A 243 -17.27 -3.10 8.21
CA ILE A 243 -16.22 -4.09 8.44
C ILE A 243 -15.90 -4.18 9.95
N GLN A 244 -16.04 -5.37 10.53
CA GLN A 244 -15.76 -5.61 11.95
C GLN A 244 -14.70 -6.70 12.12
N PRO A 245 -13.67 -6.51 12.95
CA PRO A 245 -12.76 -7.57 13.33
C PRO A 245 -13.52 -8.71 14.03
N VAL A 246 -13.14 -9.95 13.76
CA VAL A 246 -13.68 -11.15 14.40
C VAL A 246 -12.56 -12.12 14.77
N GLN A 247 -12.76 -12.92 15.82
CA GLN A 247 -11.78 -13.94 16.21
C GLN A 247 -11.79 -15.17 15.31
N LYS A 248 -12.94 -15.51 14.76
CA LYS A 248 -13.12 -16.68 13.91
C LYS A 248 -14.34 -16.54 13.01
N ILE A 249 -14.29 -17.21 11.87
CA ILE A 249 -15.43 -17.38 10.98
C ILE A 249 -16.34 -18.46 11.59
N ARG A 250 -17.60 -18.12 11.83
CA ARG A 250 -18.67 -19.06 12.21
C ARG A 250 -19.80 -18.90 11.22
N ASP A 251 -19.68 -19.58 10.09
CA ASP A 251 -20.63 -19.49 8.99
C ASP A 251 -20.84 -20.85 8.34
N GLU A 252 -22.00 -21.46 8.62
CA GLU A 252 -22.39 -22.74 8.02
C GLU A 252 -22.73 -22.60 6.53
N GLN A 253 -22.94 -21.37 6.04
CA GLN A 253 -23.25 -21.05 4.65
C GLN A 253 -22.23 -20.05 4.07
N TRP A 254 -20.95 -20.26 4.38
CA TRP A 254 -19.86 -19.43 3.86
C TRP A 254 -19.96 -19.34 2.33
N SER A 255 -20.31 -18.14 1.86
CA SER A 255 -20.62 -17.91 0.44
C SER A 255 -19.58 -17.05 -0.29
N TRP A 256 -18.78 -16.25 0.43
CA TRP A 256 -17.77 -15.39 -0.18
C TRP A 256 -16.66 -15.00 0.80
N HIS A 257 -15.45 -14.84 0.31
CA HIS A 257 -14.31 -14.27 1.06
C HIS A 257 -13.36 -13.51 0.16
N ILE A 258 -12.50 -12.69 0.79
CA ILE A 258 -11.42 -11.97 0.14
C ILE A 258 -10.18 -12.05 1.04
N GLY A 259 -9.09 -12.64 0.55
CA GLY A 259 -7.79 -12.49 1.20
C GLY A 259 -7.23 -11.10 0.95
N LEU A 260 -6.79 -10.41 2.01
CA LEU A 260 -6.19 -9.08 1.92
C LEU A 260 -4.72 -9.13 1.50
N ASP A 261 -4.11 -10.31 1.52
CA ASP A 261 -2.76 -10.61 1.03
C ASP A 261 -2.74 -11.99 0.34
N ALA A 262 -1.58 -12.40 -0.19
CA ALA A 262 -1.44 -13.66 -0.91
C ALA A 262 -1.63 -14.90 -0.01
N ASP A 263 -1.13 -14.85 1.22
CA ASP A 263 -1.18 -15.95 2.17
C ASP A 263 -2.61 -16.13 2.70
N ALA A 264 -3.27 -15.04 3.10
CA ALA A 264 -4.68 -15.09 3.49
C ALA A 264 -5.57 -15.59 2.35
N THR A 265 -5.27 -15.21 1.10
CA THR A 265 -6.00 -15.73 -0.07
C THR A 265 -5.86 -17.25 -0.18
N ALA A 266 -4.65 -17.78 -0.06
CA ALA A 266 -4.40 -19.22 -0.14
C ALA A 266 -5.09 -19.98 1.00
N ILE A 267 -4.96 -19.49 2.23
CA ILE A 267 -5.56 -20.12 3.43
C ILE A 267 -7.09 -20.11 3.35
N LEU A 268 -7.70 -18.96 3.01
CA LEU A 268 -9.16 -18.86 2.93
C LEU A 268 -9.73 -19.69 1.77
N ASN A 269 -9.02 -19.80 0.64
CA ASN A 269 -9.43 -20.68 -0.46
C ASN A 269 -9.43 -22.15 -0.03
N ALA A 270 -8.38 -22.61 0.67
CA ALA A 270 -8.33 -23.97 1.19
C ALA A 270 -9.49 -24.24 2.16
N LEU A 271 -9.72 -23.35 3.13
CA LEU A 271 -10.82 -23.47 4.08
C LEU A 271 -12.20 -23.47 3.40
N TYR A 272 -12.39 -22.62 2.39
CA TYR A 272 -13.64 -22.54 1.62
C TYR A 272 -13.90 -23.81 0.81
N ASN A 273 -12.85 -24.46 0.29
CA ASN A 273 -12.92 -25.72 -0.44
C ASN A 273 -12.99 -26.95 0.49
N GLU A 274 -13.15 -26.75 1.81
CA GLU A 274 -13.11 -27.81 2.84
C GLU A 274 -11.79 -28.61 2.86
N GLU A 275 -10.71 -28.00 2.37
CA GLU A 275 -9.37 -28.55 2.45
C GLU A 275 -8.80 -28.32 3.86
N GLY A 276 -8.10 -29.32 4.39
CA GLY A 276 -7.42 -29.19 5.68
C GLY A 276 -6.23 -28.24 5.59
N ILE A 277 -6.16 -27.27 6.51
CA ILE A 277 -4.97 -26.41 6.67
C ILE A 277 -4.08 -26.94 7.79
N SER A 278 -2.76 -26.70 7.67
CA SER A 278 -1.84 -27.03 8.76
C SER A 278 -2.05 -26.08 9.95
N GLU A 279 -1.65 -26.52 11.15
CA GLU A 279 -1.64 -25.63 12.33
C GLU A 279 -0.75 -24.40 12.10
N ALA A 280 0.38 -24.59 11.42
CA ALA A 280 1.28 -23.50 11.03
C ALA A 280 0.58 -22.48 10.12
N ASP A 281 -0.22 -22.91 9.14
CA ASP A 281 -0.98 -22.01 8.29
C ASP A 281 -2.07 -21.28 9.07
N ASN A 282 -2.75 -21.97 9.98
CA ASN A 282 -3.75 -21.36 10.84
C ASN A 282 -3.16 -20.27 11.75
N MET A 283 -1.95 -20.49 12.29
CA MET A 283 -1.23 -19.50 13.11
C MET A 283 -0.75 -18.27 12.32
N ARG A 284 -0.70 -18.32 10.99
CA ARG A 284 -0.34 -17.17 10.15
C ARG A 284 -1.47 -16.17 9.95
N ILE A 285 -2.72 -16.54 10.26
CA ILE A 285 -3.86 -15.63 10.22
C ILE A 285 -3.72 -14.63 11.37
N LEU A 286 -3.47 -13.37 11.03
CA LEU A 286 -3.31 -12.31 12.04
C LEU A 286 -4.66 -11.70 12.42
N CYS A 287 -5.54 -11.51 11.44
CA CYS A 287 -6.85 -10.93 11.67
C CYS A 287 -7.88 -11.43 10.65
N LEU A 288 -9.11 -11.59 11.12
CA LEU A 288 -10.27 -11.89 10.31
C LEU A 288 -11.28 -10.76 10.46
N PHE A 289 -12.01 -10.46 9.40
CA PHE A 289 -13.05 -9.45 9.42
C PHE A 289 -14.33 -9.99 8.81
N ARG A 290 -15.45 -9.54 9.37
CA ARG A 290 -16.77 -9.64 8.76
C ARG A 290 -17.07 -8.34 8.04
N MET A 291 -17.37 -8.40 6.76
CA MET A 291 -17.86 -7.27 5.98
C MET A 291 -19.32 -7.48 5.60
N ASP A 292 -20.18 -6.53 5.94
CA ASP A 292 -21.58 -6.48 5.52
C ASP A 292 -21.81 -5.25 4.63
N PHE A 293 -22.56 -5.41 3.54
CA PHE A 293 -22.99 -4.27 2.71
C PHE A 293 -24.15 -3.55 3.38
N GLU A 294 -24.07 -2.23 3.51
CA GLU A 294 -25.18 -1.42 4.06
C GLU A 294 -26.41 -1.49 3.15
N ASN A 295 -26.19 -1.46 1.84
CA ASN A 295 -27.22 -1.66 0.84
C ASN A 295 -27.04 -3.00 0.09
N ARG A 296 -27.98 -3.92 0.32
CA ARG A 296 -27.96 -5.26 -0.31
C ARG A 296 -28.10 -5.22 -1.83
N THR A 297 -28.61 -4.14 -2.43
CA THR A 297 -28.73 -4.06 -3.89
C THR A 297 -27.40 -3.85 -4.59
N ASP A 298 -26.40 -3.34 -3.86
CA ASP A 298 -25.05 -3.11 -4.37
C ASP A 298 -24.27 -4.43 -4.51
N MET A 299 -24.83 -5.53 -3.98
CA MET A 299 -24.28 -6.87 -4.12
C MET A 299 -24.83 -7.63 -5.33
N ARG A 300 -24.01 -8.54 -5.85
CA ARG A 300 -24.40 -9.59 -6.80
C ARG A 300 -25.62 -10.36 -6.27
N SER A 301 -26.57 -10.66 -7.15
CA SER A 301 -27.92 -11.09 -6.77
C SER A 301 -27.98 -12.35 -5.90
N ASP A 302 -27.07 -13.29 -6.12
CA ASP A 302 -26.93 -14.57 -5.40
C ASP A 302 -26.26 -14.45 -4.01
N LEU A 303 -25.62 -13.31 -3.75
CA LEU A 303 -24.89 -13.02 -2.50
C LEU A 303 -25.56 -11.96 -1.63
N ARG A 304 -26.72 -11.43 -2.04
CA ARG A 304 -27.38 -10.33 -1.33
C ARG A 304 -27.65 -10.63 0.14
N GLY A 305 -27.16 -9.75 1.01
CA GLY A 305 -27.35 -9.84 2.46
C GLY A 305 -26.50 -10.92 3.14
N LYS A 306 -25.61 -11.60 2.40
CA LYS A 306 -24.63 -12.51 2.98
C LYS A 306 -23.38 -11.74 3.40
N PRO A 307 -22.70 -12.13 4.48
CA PRO A 307 -21.43 -11.52 4.85
C PRO A 307 -20.34 -11.88 3.83
N VAL A 308 -19.35 -11.00 3.70
CA VAL A 308 -18.09 -11.28 3.04
C VAL A 308 -17.01 -11.38 4.11
N TRP A 309 -16.29 -12.49 4.14
CA TRP A 309 -15.21 -12.70 5.10
C TRP A 309 -13.88 -12.18 4.55
N LEU A 310 -13.17 -11.36 5.31
CA LEU A 310 -11.84 -10.88 4.96
C LEU A 310 -10.80 -11.52 5.87
N GLY A 311 -9.60 -11.78 5.35
CA GLY A 311 -8.48 -12.26 6.17
C GLY A 311 -7.20 -11.53 5.83
N LEU A 312 -6.39 -11.26 6.86
CA LEU A 312 -5.02 -10.78 6.75
C LEU A 312 -4.11 -11.80 7.42
N ALA A 313 -3.05 -12.20 6.74
CA ALA A 313 -2.09 -13.17 7.20
C ALA A 313 -0.65 -12.65 7.03
N MET A 314 0.27 -13.28 7.74
CA MET A 314 1.70 -13.10 7.52
C MET A 314 2.27 -14.20 6.62
N SER A 315 3.32 -13.84 5.89
CA SER A 315 4.17 -14.80 5.19
C SER A 315 4.96 -15.65 6.19
N ARG A 316 5.69 -16.64 5.66
CA ARG A 316 6.60 -17.48 6.48
C ARG A 316 7.76 -16.70 7.09
N ASP A 317 8.07 -15.53 6.53
CA ASP A 317 9.13 -14.64 7.00
C ASP A 317 8.56 -13.55 7.93
N ASN A 318 7.37 -13.77 8.50
CA ASN A 318 6.66 -12.83 9.38
C ASN A 318 6.40 -11.47 8.75
N LYS A 319 6.17 -11.42 7.43
CA LYS A 319 5.89 -10.17 6.70
C LYS A 319 4.43 -10.10 6.25
N ILE A 320 3.83 -8.91 6.31
CA ILE A 320 2.52 -8.62 5.73
C ILE A 320 2.74 -7.81 4.46
N ARG A 321 2.20 -8.31 3.35
CA ARG A 321 2.11 -7.57 2.09
C ARG A 321 0.65 -7.50 1.65
N MET A 322 -0.06 -6.51 2.18
CA MET A 322 -1.46 -6.26 1.84
C MET A 322 -1.58 -5.85 0.38
N LYS A 323 -2.68 -6.26 -0.26
CA LYS A 323 -2.99 -6.06 -1.68
C LYS A 323 -4.32 -5.30 -1.80
N PRO A 324 -4.30 -3.95 -1.82
CA PRO A 324 -5.53 -3.15 -1.84
C PRO A 324 -6.43 -3.44 -3.05
N GLN A 325 -5.83 -3.85 -4.17
CA GLN A 325 -6.54 -4.25 -5.38
C GLN A 325 -7.49 -5.43 -5.18
N ASN A 326 -7.26 -6.29 -4.18
CA ASN A 326 -8.14 -7.41 -3.89
C ASN A 326 -9.55 -6.92 -3.49
N LEU A 327 -9.65 -5.73 -2.90
CA LEU A 327 -10.90 -5.05 -2.59
C LEU A 327 -11.54 -4.34 -3.78
N LEU A 328 -10.85 -4.25 -4.94
CA LEU A 328 -11.45 -3.71 -6.16
C LEU A 328 -11.90 -4.84 -7.11
N VAL A 329 -11.12 -5.92 -7.16
CA VAL A 329 -11.32 -7.01 -8.12
C VAL A 329 -12.27 -8.08 -7.59
N ASN A 330 -12.27 -8.34 -6.27
CA ASN A 330 -12.99 -9.50 -5.70
C ASN A 330 -14.24 -9.12 -4.90
N LEU A 331 -14.61 -7.84 -4.84
CA LEU A 331 -15.88 -7.45 -4.21
C LEU A 331 -17.06 -8.01 -5.00
N PRO A 332 -18.07 -8.61 -4.34
CA PRO A 332 -19.24 -9.17 -5.02
C PRO A 332 -20.24 -8.08 -5.39
N LEU A 333 -19.81 -7.09 -6.18
CA LEU A 333 -20.63 -5.96 -6.60
C LEU A 333 -21.70 -6.40 -7.61
N ALA A 334 -22.82 -5.68 -7.64
CA ALA A 334 -23.85 -5.85 -8.66
C ALA A 334 -23.29 -5.51 -10.05
N SER A 335 -23.73 -6.22 -11.09
CA SER A 335 -23.32 -5.93 -12.47
C SER A 335 -23.76 -4.51 -12.86
N GLY A 336 -22.80 -3.66 -13.24
CA GLY A 336 -23.04 -2.26 -13.61
C GLY A 336 -22.84 -1.23 -12.49
N SER A 337 -22.25 -1.65 -11.36
CA SER A 337 -21.77 -0.75 -10.28
C SER A 337 -20.50 -0.02 -10.68
#